data_AF-A0A962FHJ0-F1
#
_entry.id   AF-A0A962FHJ0-F1
#
_cell.length_a   1.000
_cell.length_b   1.000
_cell.length_c   1.000
_cell.angle_alpha   90.00
_cell.angle_beta   90.00
_cell.angle_gamma   90.00
#
_symmetry.space_group_name_H-M   'P 1'
#
loop_
_entity.id
_entity.type
_entity.pdbx_description
1 polymer ?
#
loop_
_entity_poly.entity_id
_entity_poly.type
_entity_poly.pdbx_seq_one_letter_code
_entity_poly.pdbx_strand_id
1 'polypeptide(L)'
;SGPRVLVIPANPRLRTTIVVTGTTDAQVSEALAEFDASQKQIGAPAGLRAAAAFPGLHIVGGQRVKLRDLGVASEEFSGRLFRAAFNVILPPDFYPADYGKAIVDLAGGYAPGLTTEAHMVVSVNGRNAVSMKLSKSAGDVFTKNPIPLPLGSMRPGLNRVEIEALVPMASDSACDPLAAISGAKRF
;
A
#
# COMPACT_ATOMS: atom_id res chain seq x y z
N SER A 1 -36.68 -26.17 14.81
CA SER A 1 -35.28 -26.01 14.37
C SER A 1 -34.95 -24.54 14.43
N GLY A 2 -33.73 -24.18 14.83
CA GLY A 2 -33.26 -22.79 14.87
C GLY A 2 -32.32 -22.45 13.71
N PRO A 3 -31.79 -21.22 13.66
CA PRO A 3 -30.74 -20.81 12.72
C PRO A 3 -29.53 -21.74 12.81
N ARG A 4 -28.97 -22.16 11.67
CA ARG A 4 -27.76 -23.01 11.60
C ARG A 4 -26.91 -22.70 10.39
N VAL A 5 -25.58 -22.78 10.58
CA VAL A 5 -24.59 -22.76 9.50
C VAL A 5 -23.75 -24.03 9.52
N LEU A 6 -23.57 -24.62 8.35
CA LEU A 6 -22.73 -25.80 8.14
C LEU A 6 -21.68 -25.48 7.06
N VAL A 7 -20.40 -25.70 7.38
CA VAL A 7 -19.32 -25.64 6.41
C VAL A 7 -18.99 -27.06 5.96
N ILE A 8 -19.27 -27.35 4.69
CA ILE A 8 -18.92 -28.62 4.05
C ILE A 8 -17.55 -28.43 3.40
N PRO A 9 -16.50 -29.12 3.87
CA PRO A 9 -15.15 -28.97 3.32
C PRO A 9 -15.08 -29.43 1.86
N ALA A 10 -14.13 -28.86 1.12
CA ALA A 10 -13.90 -29.25 -0.26
C ALA A 10 -13.53 -30.75 -0.38
N ASN A 11 -13.97 -31.37 -1.47
CA ASN A 11 -13.58 -32.71 -1.89
C ASN A 11 -13.33 -32.70 -3.41
N PRO A 12 -12.86 -33.80 -4.03
CA PRO A 12 -12.57 -33.83 -5.46
C PRO A 12 -13.74 -33.48 -6.40
N ARG A 13 -14.99 -33.52 -5.91
CA ARG A 13 -16.21 -33.22 -6.69
C ARG A 13 -16.84 -31.87 -6.34
N LEU A 14 -16.56 -31.32 -5.16
CA LEU A 14 -17.21 -30.11 -4.64
C LEU A 14 -16.19 -29.17 -4.02
N ARG A 15 -16.30 -27.88 -4.34
CA ARG A 15 -15.60 -26.83 -3.59
C ARG A 15 -16.21 -26.69 -2.20
N THR A 16 -15.49 -26.03 -1.29
CA THR A 16 -16.02 -25.66 0.02
C THR A 16 -17.39 -25.04 -0.14
N THR A 17 -18.40 -25.64 0.49
CA THR A 17 -19.80 -25.22 0.39
C THR A 17 -20.28 -24.79 1.76
N ILE A 18 -20.89 -23.61 1.84
CA ILE A 18 -21.49 -23.09 3.07
C ILE A 18 -22.99 -23.21 2.92
N VAL A 19 -23.63 -23.91 3.86
CA VAL A 19 -25.08 -24.09 3.90
C VAL A 19 -25.61 -23.32 5.10
N VAL A 20 -26.47 -22.34 4.84
CA VAL A 20 -27.13 -21.51 5.85
C VAL A 20 -28.60 -21.86 5.84
N THR A 21 -29.17 -22.21 7.00
CA THR A 21 -30.56 -22.66 7.12
C THR A 21 -31.29 -21.97 8.27
N GLY A 22 -32.59 -21.73 8.09
CA GLY A 22 -33.51 -21.19 9.08
C GLY A 22 -34.95 -21.51 8.66
N THR A 23 -35.91 -21.48 9.59
CA THR A 23 -37.33 -21.68 9.25
C THR A 23 -37.99 -20.42 8.72
N THR A 24 -37.32 -19.27 8.82
CA THR A 24 -37.75 -17.96 8.31
C THR A 24 -36.54 -17.20 7.74
N ASP A 25 -36.79 -16.21 6.88
CA ASP A 25 -35.74 -15.35 6.32
C ASP A 25 -34.94 -14.61 7.40
N ALA A 26 -35.60 -14.23 8.50
CA ALA A 26 -34.97 -13.62 9.66
C ALA A 26 -33.94 -14.58 10.31
N GLN A 27 -34.28 -15.87 10.46
CA GLN A 27 -33.36 -16.86 10.99
C GLN A 27 -32.22 -17.19 10.02
N VAL A 28 -32.48 -17.18 8.71
CA VAL A 28 -31.39 -17.32 7.71
C VAL A 28 -30.41 -16.14 7.82
N SER A 29 -30.93 -14.93 7.98
CA SER A 29 -30.12 -13.72 8.15
C SER A 29 -29.32 -13.73 9.46
N GLU A 30 -29.93 -14.18 10.56
CA GLU A 30 -29.29 -14.38 11.86
C GLU A 30 -28.16 -15.40 11.78
N ALA A 31 -28.42 -16.57 11.19
CA ALA A 31 -27.41 -17.61 10.97
C ALA A 31 -26.22 -17.09 10.13
N LEU A 32 -26.51 -16.31 9.09
CA LEU A 32 -25.47 -15.71 8.26
C LEU A 32 -24.63 -14.69 9.03
N ALA A 33 -25.26 -13.84 9.85
CA ALA A 33 -24.57 -12.86 10.69
C ALA A 33 -23.68 -13.53 11.75
N GLU A 34 -24.14 -14.61 12.38
CA GLU A 34 -23.34 -15.41 13.32
C GLU A 34 -22.11 -16.03 12.64
N PHE A 35 -22.28 -16.57 11.42
CA PHE A 35 -21.15 -17.11 10.67
C PHE A 35 -20.11 -16.03 10.34
N ASP A 36 -20.54 -14.86 9.88
CA ASP A 36 -19.64 -13.76 9.56
C ASP A 36 -18.90 -13.24 10.82
N ALA A 37 -19.61 -13.12 11.95
CA ALA A 37 -19.01 -12.76 13.24
C ALA A 37 -18.02 -13.81 13.77
N SER A 38 -18.24 -15.10 13.46
CA SER A 38 -17.35 -16.20 13.85
C SER A 38 -16.03 -16.21 13.06
N GLN A 39 -15.98 -15.56 11.89
CA GLN A 39 -14.77 -15.40 11.08
C GLN A 39 -13.86 -14.31 11.66
N LYS A 40 -13.47 -14.43 12.93
CA LYS A 40 -12.49 -13.54 13.54
C LYS A 40 -11.16 -13.74 12.82
N GLN A 41 -10.80 -12.81 11.94
CA GLN A 41 -9.56 -12.87 11.19
C GLN A 41 -8.38 -12.91 12.18
N ILE A 42 -7.59 -13.98 12.12
CA ILE A 42 -6.42 -14.18 12.98
C ILE A 42 -5.21 -13.65 12.23
N GLY A 43 -4.50 -12.70 12.82
CA GLY A 43 -3.28 -12.17 12.25
C GLY A 43 -2.71 -10.99 13.04
N ALA A 44 -1.48 -10.61 12.72
CA ALA A 44 -0.92 -9.37 13.23
C ALA A 44 -1.78 -8.17 12.75
N PRO A 45 -1.95 -7.11 13.54
CA PRO A 45 -2.75 -5.93 13.14
C PRO A 45 -2.31 -5.29 11.82
N ALA A 46 -1.04 -5.41 11.44
CA ALA A 46 -0.54 -4.98 10.14
C ALA A 46 -1.02 -5.90 8.99
N GLY A 47 -1.01 -7.21 9.21
CA GLY A 47 -1.49 -8.20 8.24
C GLY A 47 -3.00 -8.11 7.99
N LEU A 48 -3.79 -7.89 9.04
CA LEU A 48 -5.24 -7.69 8.91
C LEU A 48 -5.59 -6.44 8.09
N ARG A 49 -4.87 -5.32 8.33
CA ARG A 49 -5.04 -4.10 7.53
C ARG A 49 -4.62 -4.30 6.09
N ALA A 50 -3.49 -4.97 5.84
CA ALA A 50 -3.05 -5.29 4.50
C ALA A 50 -4.04 -6.19 3.74
N ALA A 51 -4.63 -7.18 4.43
CA ALA A 51 -5.66 -8.05 3.86
C ALA A 51 -6.94 -7.25 3.51
N ALA A 52 -7.38 -6.36 4.39
CA ALA A 52 -8.53 -5.49 4.12
C ALA A 52 -8.29 -4.50 2.96
N ALA A 53 -7.03 -4.10 2.74
CA ALA A 53 -6.63 -3.21 1.66
C ALA A 53 -6.27 -3.95 0.35
N PHE A 54 -6.34 -5.29 0.30
CA PHE A 54 -6.03 -6.06 -0.90
C PHE A 54 -7.27 -6.23 -1.81
N PRO A 55 -7.15 -6.10 -3.14
CA PRO A 55 -5.94 -5.77 -3.91
C PRO A 55 -5.62 -4.27 -3.96
N GLY A 56 -6.51 -3.41 -3.46
CA GLY A 56 -6.29 -1.98 -3.27
C GLY A 56 -7.44 -1.38 -2.44
N LEU A 57 -7.25 -0.19 -1.89
CA LEU A 57 -8.31 0.51 -1.17
C LEU A 57 -9.21 1.28 -2.14
N HIS A 58 -10.53 1.17 -2.00
CA HIS A 58 -11.47 1.99 -2.75
C HIS A 58 -11.40 3.45 -2.29
N ILE A 59 -11.21 4.38 -3.24
CA ILE A 59 -11.09 5.81 -2.97
C ILE A 59 -12.07 6.58 -3.82
N VAL A 60 -12.80 7.52 -3.22
CA VAL A 60 -13.66 8.48 -3.92
C VAL A 60 -13.03 9.88 -3.95
N GLY A 61 -13.52 10.75 -4.84
CA GLY A 61 -13.04 12.13 -4.95
C GLY A 61 -13.13 12.90 -3.63
N GLY A 62 -12.06 13.61 -3.26
CA GLY A 62 -11.98 14.40 -2.03
C GLY A 62 -11.69 13.60 -0.76
N GLN A 63 -11.64 12.26 -0.83
CA GLN A 63 -11.28 11.42 0.31
C GLN A 63 -9.80 11.58 0.66
N ARG A 64 -9.49 11.58 1.96
CA ARG A 64 -8.11 11.52 2.48
C ARG A 64 -7.89 10.20 3.18
N VAL A 65 -6.80 9.53 2.86
CA VAL A 65 -6.40 8.23 3.41
C VAL A 65 -4.95 8.31 3.85
N LYS A 66 -4.60 7.68 4.98
CA LYS A 66 -3.21 7.61 5.42
C LYS A 66 -2.50 6.48 4.69
N LEU A 67 -1.22 6.68 4.35
CA LEU A 67 -0.38 5.65 3.70
C LEU A 67 -0.34 4.33 4.49
N ARG A 68 -0.39 4.39 5.82
CA ARG A 68 -0.43 3.19 6.69
C ARG A 68 -1.69 2.34 6.55
N ASP A 69 -2.79 2.95 6.10
CA ASP A 69 -4.07 2.27 5.86
C ASP A 69 -4.07 1.64 4.46
N LEU A 70 -3.18 2.12 3.58
CA LEU A 70 -2.88 1.54 2.26
C LEU A 70 -1.77 0.47 2.32
N GLY A 71 -1.34 0.08 3.53
CA GLY A 71 -0.33 -0.95 3.74
C GLY A 71 1.13 -0.46 3.71
N VAL A 72 1.39 0.84 3.56
CA VAL A 72 2.75 1.39 3.60
C VAL A 72 3.21 1.56 5.04
N ALA A 73 4.29 0.86 5.42
CA ALA A 73 4.91 0.98 6.73
C ALA A 73 5.93 2.13 6.75
N SER A 74 6.13 2.72 7.93
CA SER A 74 7.31 3.55 8.19
C SER A 74 8.47 2.64 8.52
N GLU A 75 9.59 2.79 7.83
CA GLU A 75 10.78 1.98 8.04
C GLU A 75 12.05 2.80 7.79
N GLU A 76 13.14 2.38 8.44
CA GLU A 76 14.47 2.94 8.23
C GLU A 76 15.29 2.01 7.33
N PHE A 77 15.89 2.56 6.30
CA PHE A 77 16.54 1.83 5.23
C PHE A 77 18.03 2.19 5.13
N SER A 78 18.90 1.18 5.12
CA SER A 78 20.36 1.33 4.98
C SER A 78 20.88 1.00 3.59
N GLY A 79 20.03 0.46 2.70
CA GLY A 79 20.43 0.08 1.35
C GLY A 79 20.52 1.26 0.39
N ARG A 80 20.67 0.95 -0.91
CA ARG A 80 20.82 1.95 -1.99
C ARG A 80 19.51 2.32 -2.68
N LEU A 81 18.55 1.40 -2.72
CA LEU A 81 17.27 1.58 -3.39
C LEU A 81 16.13 1.17 -2.46
N PHE A 82 15.48 2.15 -1.87
CA PHE A 82 14.26 1.96 -1.09
C PHE A 82 13.07 1.82 -2.03
N ARG A 83 12.11 0.94 -1.69
CA ARG A 83 10.89 0.73 -2.47
C ARG A 83 9.69 0.57 -1.56
N ALA A 84 8.68 1.40 -1.78
CA ALA A 84 7.35 1.22 -1.21
C ALA A 84 6.30 1.28 -2.33
N ALA A 85 5.21 0.55 -2.16
CA ALA A 85 4.12 0.59 -3.12
C ALA A 85 2.78 0.45 -2.41
N PHE A 86 1.75 1.02 -3.01
CA PHE A 86 0.38 0.84 -2.57
C PHE A 86 -0.58 0.88 -3.75
N ASN A 87 -1.77 0.30 -3.52
CA ASN A 87 -2.79 0.20 -4.55
C ASN A 87 -4.06 0.94 -4.13
N VAL A 88 -4.67 1.61 -5.10
CA VAL A 88 -5.95 2.30 -4.93
C VAL A 88 -6.90 1.88 -6.04
N ILE A 89 -8.19 1.77 -5.71
CA ILE A 89 -9.24 1.45 -6.65
C ILE A 89 -10.10 2.70 -6.84
N LEU A 90 -10.05 3.26 -8.04
CA LEU A 90 -10.86 4.41 -8.41
C LEU A 90 -12.24 3.95 -8.93
N PRO A 91 -13.28 4.80 -8.81
CA PRO A 91 -14.62 4.48 -9.28
C PRO A 91 -14.65 4.16 -10.77
N PRO A 92 -15.61 3.33 -11.24
CA PRO A 92 -15.73 2.97 -12.66
C PRO A 92 -16.09 4.18 -13.54
N ASP A 93 -16.74 5.19 -12.97
CA ASP A 93 -17.08 6.48 -13.58
C ASP A 93 -15.97 7.53 -13.42
N PHE A 94 -14.78 7.14 -12.95
CA PHE A 94 -13.63 8.03 -12.87
C PHE A 94 -13.29 8.62 -14.25
N TYR A 95 -13.36 9.94 -14.33
CA TYR A 95 -12.94 10.70 -15.50
C TYR A 95 -11.79 11.64 -15.12
N PRO A 96 -10.59 11.46 -15.70
CA PRO A 96 -9.45 12.32 -15.39
C PRO A 96 -9.71 13.73 -15.94
N ALA A 97 -9.71 14.73 -15.06
CA ALA A 97 -9.70 16.13 -15.48
C ALA A 97 -8.29 16.51 -15.95
N ASP A 98 -8.17 17.32 -17.01
CA ASP A 98 -6.90 17.68 -17.68
C ASP A 98 -5.84 18.33 -16.75
N TYR A 99 -6.26 18.82 -15.58
CA TYR A 99 -5.36 19.40 -14.57
C TYR A 99 -5.59 18.84 -13.16
N GLY A 100 -6.40 17.79 -13.05
CA GLY A 100 -6.69 17.13 -11.78
C GLY A 100 -5.43 16.46 -11.21
N LYS A 101 -5.22 16.58 -9.90
CA LYS A 101 -4.09 15.98 -9.20
C LYS A 101 -4.59 15.23 -7.96
N ALA A 102 -4.05 14.03 -7.75
CA ALA A 102 -4.03 13.42 -6.44
C ALA A 102 -2.76 13.88 -5.71
N ILE A 103 -2.85 14.21 -4.43
CA ILE A 103 -1.68 14.62 -3.64
C ILE A 103 -1.28 13.46 -2.74
N VAL A 104 -0.03 13.02 -2.87
CA VAL A 104 0.60 12.12 -1.91
C VAL A 104 1.49 12.94 -1.01
N ASP A 105 1.06 13.17 0.23
CA ASP A 105 1.89 13.84 1.24
C ASP A 105 2.88 12.82 1.83
N LEU A 106 4.18 13.00 1.55
CA LEU A 106 5.24 12.14 2.07
C LEU A 106 5.89 12.77 3.31
N ALA A 107 6.19 11.92 4.29
CA ALA A 107 7.03 12.24 5.44
C ALA A 107 8.20 11.25 5.47
N GLY A 108 9.41 11.74 5.73
CA GLY A 108 10.63 10.93 5.71
C GLY A 108 11.87 11.78 5.92
N GLY A 109 13.03 11.18 5.68
CA GLY A 109 14.29 11.88 5.74
C GLY A 109 15.37 11.15 4.97
N TYR A 110 16.55 11.75 4.88
CA TYR A 110 17.73 11.09 4.35
C TYR A 110 18.99 11.60 5.05
N ALA A 111 19.96 10.71 5.21
CA ALA A 111 21.20 10.99 5.90
C ALA A 111 22.16 11.85 5.05
N PRO A 112 23.10 12.58 5.68
CA PRO A 112 24.21 13.23 4.97
C PRO A 112 25.10 12.23 4.23
N GLY A 113 25.83 12.72 3.23
CA GLY A 113 26.82 11.93 2.48
C GLY A 113 26.28 11.18 1.26
N LEU A 114 25.01 11.41 0.90
CA LEU A 114 24.47 11.00 -0.39
C LEU A 114 25.20 11.68 -1.55
N THR A 115 25.35 10.95 -2.64
CA THR A 115 25.90 11.48 -3.89
C THR A 115 24.91 12.39 -4.60
N THR A 116 25.38 13.13 -5.61
CA THR A 116 24.54 13.99 -6.46
C THR A 116 23.52 13.24 -7.31
N GLU A 117 23.67 11.92 -7.42
CA GLU A 117 22.74 11.03 -8.10
C GLU A 117 21.52 10.67 -7.24
N ALA A 118 21.51 11.01 -5.95
CA ALA A 118 20.40 10.67 -5.08
C ALA A 118 19.09 11.37 -5.48
N HIS A 119 18.04 10.58 -5.65
CA HIS A 119 16.73 11.05 -6.10
C HIS A 119 15.62 10.10 -5.66
N MET A 120 14.39 10.62 -5.62
CA MET A 120 13.19 9.85 -5.39
C MET A 120 12.25 9.99 -6.59
N VAL A 121 11.71 8.86 -7.05
CA VAL A 121 10.76 8.77 -8.15
C VAL A 121 9.46 8.18 -7.63
N VAL A 122 8.35 8.78 -8.04
CA VAL A 122 7.02 8.22 -7.83
C VAL A 122 6.44 7.86 -9.18
N SER A 123 6.11 6.59 -9.36
CA SER A 123 5.47 6.08 -10.57
C SER A 123 4.01 5.72 -10.30
N VAL A 124 3.19 5.83 -11.34
CA VAL A 124 1.79 5.40 -11.33
C VAL A 124 1.61 4.46 -12.51
N ASN A 125 1.13 3.25 -12.23
CA ASN A 125 0.92 2.20 -13.23
C ASN A 125 2.20 1.93 -14.08
N GLY A 126 3.37 1.95 -13.46
CA GLY A 126 4.66 1.72 -14.10
C GLY A 126 5.22 2.90 -14.90
N ARG A 127 4.58 4.08 -14.86
CA ARG A 127 5.05 5.30 -15.53
C ARG A 127 5.47 6.35 -14.51
N ASN A 128 6.64 6.94 -14.70
CA ASN A 128 7.13 8.02 -13.84
C ASN A 128 6.17 9.20 -13.86
N ALA A 129 5.65 9.58 -12.69
CA ALA A 129 4.75 10.71 -12.52
C ALA A 129 5.51 11.92 -11.99
N VAL A 130 6.38 11.72 -10.99
CA VAL A 130 7.17 12.78 -10.36
C VAL A 130 8.58 12.26 -10.03
N SER A 131 9.59 13.12 -10.18
CA SER A 131 10.96 12.85 -9.73
C SER A 131 11.47 14.06 -8.95
N MET A 132 12.15 13.83 -7.83
CA MET A 132 12.73 14.87 -6.99
C MET A 132 14.17 14.51 -6.60
N LYS A 133 15.06 15.50 -6.55
CA LYS A 133 16.45 15.30 -6.11
C LYS A 133 16.53 15.37 -4.58
N LEU A 134 17.38 14.53 -3.99
CA LEU A 134 17.71 14.57 -2.56
C LEU A 134 18.98 15.41 -2.38
N SER A 135 18.87 16.72 -2.65
CA SER A 135 20.02 17.58 -2.93
C SER A 135 20.76 18.14 -1.71
N LYS A 136 20.24 18.00 -0.49
CA LYS A 136 20.89 18.57 0.70
C LYS A 136 22.01 17.64 1.16
N SER A 137 23.26 18.05 0.97
CA SER A 137 24.44 17.26 1.37
C SER A 137 24.50 16.93 2.87
N ALA A 138 23.88 17.78 3.71
CA ALA A 138 23.76 17.58 5.16
C ALA A 138 22.65 16.59 5.57
N GLY A 139 21.92 16.02 4.61
CA GLY A 139 20.68 15.29 4.86
C GLY A 139 19.48 16.23 5.02
N ASP A 140 18.30 15.64 5.16
CA ASP A 140 17.05 16.38 5.38
C ASP A 140 16.02 15.54 6.12
N VAL A 141 15.10 16.20 6.81
CA VAL A 141 13.88 15.57 7.35
C VAL A 141 12.70 16.41 6.90
N PHE A 142 11.73 15.77 6.22
CA PHE A 142 10.54 16.41 5.71
C PHE A 142 9.30 15.74 6.30
N THR A 143 8.36 16.54 6.81
CA THR A 143 7.16 16.04 7.50
C THR A 143 5.92 16.06 6.62
N LYS A 144 5.93 16.86 5.55
CA LYS A 144 4.82 16.99 4.61
C LYS A 144 5.30 17.50 3.26
N ASN A 145 5.89 16.61 2.46
CA ASN A 145 6.31 16.90 1.10
C ASN A 145 5.19 16.48 0.12
N PRO A 146 4.45 17.44 -0.47
CA PRO A 146 3.31 17.13 -1.33
C PRO A 146 3.78 16.69 -2.72
N ILE A 147 3.45 15.46 -3.11
CA ILE A 147 3.77 14.90 -4.42
C ILE A 147 2.51 14.90 -5.30
N PRO A 148 2.42 15.82 -6.28
CA PRO A 148 1.25 15.91 -7.15
C PRO A 148 1.29 14.83 -8.23
N LEU A 149 0.44 13.82 -8.10
CA LEU A 149 0.24 12.78 -9.11
C LEU A 149 -0.84 13.23 -10.11
N PRO A 150 -0.53 13.35 -11.41
CA PRO A 150 -1.53 13.70 -12.41
C PRO A 150 -2.62 12.65 -12.48
N LEU A 151 -3.90 13.04 -12.40
CA LEU A 151 -5.02 12.10 -12.53
C LEU A 151 -5.04 11.40 -13.90
N GLY A 152 -4.50 12.03 -14.95
CA GLY A 152 -4.32 11.40 -16.27
C GLY A 152 -3.32 10.24 -16.30
N SER A 153 -2.54 10.01 -15.23
CA SER A 153 -1.71 8.80 -15.07
C SER A 153 -2.48 7.62 -14.45
N MET A 154 -3.68 7.88 -13.93
CA MET A 154 -4.56 6.90 -13.30
C MET A 154 -5.67 6.46 -14.27
N ARG A 155 -6.33 5.35 -13.94
CA ARG A 155 -7.43 4.75 -14.71
C ARG A 155 -8.58 4.33 -13.79
N PRO A 156 -9.82 4.17 -14.29
CA PRO A 156 -10.89 3.52 -13.53
C PRO A 156 -10.44 2.13 -13.02
N GLY A 157 -10.82 1.78 -11.80
CA GLY A 157 -10.40 0.53 -11.16
C GLY A 157 -9.00 0.61 -10.54
N LEU A 158 -8.25 -0.50 -10.62
CA LEU A 158 -6.99 -0.68 -9.89
C LEU A 158 -5.83 0.15 -10.46
N ASN A 159 -5.22 0.95 -9.60
CA ASN A 159 -4.02 1.72 -9.84
C ASN A 159 -2.94 1.37 -8.82
N ARG A 160 -1.71 1.21 -9.29
CA ARG A 160 -0.54 0.97 -8.44
C ARG A 160 0.32 2.22 -8.42
N VAL A 161 0.65 2.71 -7.23
CA VAL A 161 1.58 3.80 -7.01
C VAL A 161 2.84 3.23 -6.36
N GLU A 162 4.00 3.53 -6.92
CA GLU A 162 5.28 3.06 -6.40
C GLU A 162 6.18 4.26 -6.10
N ILE A 163 6.86 4.19 -4.96
CA ILE A 163 7.79 5.18 -4.48
C ILE A 163 9.14 4.49 -4.41
N GLU A 164 10.09 4.98 -5.19
CA GLU A 164 11.46 4.51 -5.19
C GLU A 164 12.39 5.64 -4.77
N ALA A 165 13.28 5.39 -3.82
CA ALA A 165 14.33 6.35 -3.46
C ALA A 165 15.71 5.72 -3.70
N LEU A 166 16.44 6.29 -4.65
CA LEU A 166 17.84 5.98 -4.90
C LEU A 166 18.69 6.88 -3.99
N VAL A 167 19.43 6.25 -3.09
CA VAL A 167 20.22 6.91 -2.03
C VAL A 167 21.66 6.38 -2.00
N PRO A 168 22.45 6.57 -3.08
CA PRO A 168 23.82 6.08 -3.13
C PRO A 168 24.75 6.98 -2.32
N MET A 169 25.74 6.39 -1.65
CA MET A 169 26.87 7.10 -1.06
C MET A 169 28.19 6.69 -1.70
N ALA A 170 29.24 7.52 -1.56
CA ALA A 170 30.56 7.25 -2.13
C ALA A 170 31.17 5.91 -1.65
N SER A 171 30.85 5.49 -0.42
CA SER A 171 31.29 4.20 0.15
C SER A 171 30.78 2.98 -0.64
N ASP A 172 29.70 3.13 -1.41
CA ASP A 172 29.07 2.01 -2.12
C ASP A 172 29.93 1.49 -3.27
N SER A 173 30.93 2.28 -3.70
CA SER A 173 31.93 1.89 -4.69
C SER A 173 32.75 0.66 -4.26
N ALA A 174 32.94 0.46 -2.95
CA ALA A 174 33.68 -0.68 -2.41
C ALA A 174 32.94 -2.02 -2.58
N CYS A 175 31.63 -1.99 -2.90
CA CYS A 175 30.77 -3.18 -3.05
C CYS A 175 30.87 -4.18 -1.89
N ASP A 176 31.09 -3.69 -0.65
CA ASP A 176 31.20 -4.53 0.54
C ASP A 176 29.80 -4.89 1.08
N PRO A 177 29.39 -6.18 1.03
CA PRO A 177 28.09 -6.61 1.51
C PRO A 177 27.94 -6.53 3.05
N LEU A 178 29.03 -6.66 3.82
CA LEU A 178 28.99 -6.55 5.28
C LEU A 178 28.77 -5.10 5.71
N ALA A 179 29.41 -4.16 5.02
CA ALA A 179 29.18 -2.74 5.22
C ALA A 179 27.74 -2.32 4.83
N ALA A 180 27.12 -2.98 3.85
CA ALA A 180 25.72 -2.72 3.50
C ALA A 180 24.72 -3.21 4.57
N ILE A 181 25.01 -4.34 5.23
CA ILE A 181 24.14 -4.92 6.28
C ILE A 181 24.29 -4.14 7.60
N SER A 182 25.53 -3.78 7.96
CA SER A 182 25.84 -3.06 9.21
C SER A 182 25.85 -1.54 9.06
N GLY A 183 25.64 -1.03 7.84
CA GLY A 183 25.70 0.38 7.52
C GLY A 183 24.67 1.23 8.24
N ALA A 184 25.03 2.50 8.47
CA ALA A 184 24.11 3.49 9.02
C ALA A 184 22.84 3.60 8.17
N LYS A 185 21.71 3.92 8.82
CA LYS A 185 20.44 4.20 8.13
C LYS A 185 20.57 5.46 7.29
N ARG A 186 20.10 5.40 6.04
CA ARG A 186 20.30 6.43 5.02
C ARG A 186 19.01 7.07 4.53
N PHE A 187 17.88 6.42 4.76
CA PHE A 187 16.54 6.86 4.36
C PHE A 187 15.50 6.38 5.37
#